data_AF-F4RXP6-F1
#
_entry.id   AF-F4RXP6-F1
#
_cell.length_a   1.000
_cell.length_b   1.000
_cell.length_c   1.000
_cell.angle_alpha   90.00
_cell.angle_beta   90.00
_cell.angle_gamma   90.00
#
_symmetry.space_group_name_H-M   'P 1'
#
loop_
_entity.id
_entity.type
_entity.pdbx_description
1 polymer ?
#
loop_
_entity_poly.entity_id
_entity_poly.type
_entity_poly.pdbx_seq_one_letter_code
_entity_poly.pdbx_strand_id
1 'polypeptide(L)'
;MQGTWNPYGFQPTAFIALWRRMYPIIKAASPTTAIAWAPNTGQSYPYGQSTANLSPADLALLDTNKDGQVNNSDDPYLPYYPGDDMVDWIGISTCTLY
;
A
#
# COMPACT_ATOMS: atom_id res chain seq x y z
N MET A 1 -3.09 4.26 0.98
CA MET A 1 -2.02 3.69 1.84
C MET A 1 -0.61 4.16 1.47
N GLN A 2 -0.32 4.45 0.20
CA GLN A 2 1.04 4.83 -0.23
C GLN A 2 1.46 6.24 0.22
N GLY A 3 0.54 7.20 0.18
CA GLY A 3 0.79 8.58 0.59
C GLY A 3 0.61 8.82 2.09
N THR A 4 1.29 9.83 2.63
CA THR A 4 1.23 10.27 4.04
C THR A 4 -0.01 11.11 4.39
N TRP A 5 -1.00 11.21 3.49
CA TRP A 5 -2.25 11.97 3.70
C TRP A 5 -3.17 11.37 4.78
N ASN A 6 -2.89 10.14 5.20
CA ASN A 6 -3.59 9.47 6.29
C ASN A 6 -2.57 9.02 7.36
N PRO A 7 -2.96 8.90 8.64
CA PRO A 7 -2.06 8.45 9.72
C PRO A 7 -1.46 7.05 9.51
N TYR A 8 -2.15 6.18 8.77
CA TYR A 8 -1.69 4.84 8.39
C TYR A 8 -0.87 4.83 7.08
N GLY A 9 -0.60 6.00 6.51
CA GLY A 9 0.13 6.17 5.26
C GLY A 9 1.60 5.82 5.39
N PHE A 10 2.20 5.43 4.27
CA PHE A 10 3.63 5.15 4.12
C PHE A 10 4.21 4.09 5.08
N GLN A 11 3.36 3.17 5.56
CA GLN A 11 3.72 2.12 6.52
C GLN A 11 3.29 0.73 5.97
N PRO A 12 3.98 0.19 4.94
CA PRO A 12 3.58 -1.07 4.29
C PRO A 12 3.51 -2.25 5.25
N THR A 13 4.44 -2.36 6.21
CA THR A 13 4.46 -3.49 7.17
C THR A 13 3.18 -3.53 7.98
N ALA A 14 2.79 -2.39 8.57
CA ALA A 14 1.60 -2.28 9.39
C ALA A 14 0.32 -2.43 8.56
N PHE A 15 0.29 -1.85 7.35
CA PHE A 15 -0.85 -1.96 6.45
C PHE A 15 -1.14 -3.40 6.06
N ILE A 16 -0.12 -4.16 5.63
CA ILE A 16 -0.27 -5.57 5.27
C ILE A 16 -0.66 -6.42 6.47
N ALA A 17 -0.03 -6.22 7.63
CA ALA A 17 -0.38 -6.96 8.84
C ALA A 17 -1.86 -6.75 9.23
N LEU A 18 -2.35 -5.51 9.12
CA LEU A 18 -3.75 -5.21 9.38
C LEU A 18 -4.68 -5.83 8.34
N TRP A 19 -4.35 -5.73 7.05
CA TRP A 19 -5.16 -6.30 5.97
C TRP A 19 -5.32 -7.82 6.12
N ARG A 20 -4.21 -8.52 6.37
CA ARG A 20 -4.18 -9.98 6.57
C ARG A 20 -4.99 -10.43 7.79
N ARG A 21 -5.13 -9.57 8.80
CA ARG A 21 -6.00 -9.81 9.94
C ARG A 21 -7.47 -9.52 9.63
N MET A 22 -7.73 -8.42 8.95
CA MET A 22 -9.08 -7.93 8.64
C MET A 22 -9.81 -8.84 7.65
N TYR A 23 -9.16 -9.23 6.54
CA TYR A 23 -9.78 -9.97 5.45
C TYR A 23 -10.51 -11.25 5.90
N PRO A 24 -9.86 -12.20 6.62
CA PRO A 24 -10.54 -13.41 7.07
C PRO A 24 -11.67 -13.14 8.08
N ILE A 25 -11.53 -12.11 8.92
CA ILE A 25 -12.58 -11.72 9.88
C ILE A 25 -13.84 -11.26 9.12
N ILE A 26 -13.69 -10.41 8.10
CA ILE A 26 -14.82 -9.95 7.30
C ILE A 26 -15.43 -11.11 6.52
N LYS A 27 -14.61 -11.95 5.87
CA LYS A 27 -15.12 -13.11 5.11
C LYS A 27 -15.87 -14.11 5.98
N ALA A 28 -15.45 -14.29 7.24
CA ALA A 28 -16.17 -15.14 8.19
C ALA A 28 -17.49 -14.51 8.64
N ALA A 29 -17.53 -13.19 8.87
CA ALA A 29 -18.71 -12.49 9.35
C ALA A 29 -19.74 -12.19 8.24
N SER A 30 -19.28 -11.98 7.01
CA SER A 30 -20.11 -11.65 5.85
C SER A 30 -19.48 -12.24 4.57
N PRO A 31 -19.76 -13.52 4.25
CA PRO A 31 -19.16 -14.20 3.11
C PRO A 31 -19.49 -13.58 1.75
N THR A 32 -20.59 -12.83 1.66
CA THR A 32 -21.04 -12.15 0.43
C THR A 32 -20.42 -10.76 0.26
N THR A 33 -19.70 -10.24 1.25
CA THR A 33 -18.99 -8.96 1.13
C THR A 33 -17.75 -9.13 0.25
N ALA A 34 -17.66 -8.30 -0.79
CA ALA A 34 -16.45 -8.13 -1.59
C ALA A 34 -15.53 -7.06 -0.96
N ILE A 35 -14.24 -7.34 -0.92
CA ILE A 35 -13.20 -6.45 -0.40
C ILE A 35 -12.32 -6.02 -1.56
N ALA A 36 -12.33 -4.72 -1.86
CA ALA A 36 -11.56 -4.14 -2.94
C ALA A 36 -10.25 -3.53 -2.43
N TRP A 37 -9.14 -3.86 -3.09
CA TRP A 37 -7.85 -3.20 -2.88
C TRP A 37 -7.69 -2.09 -3.93
N ALA A 38 -7.59 -0.84 -3.49
CA ALA A 38 -7.64 0.34 -4.35
C ALA A 38 -6.53 1.35 -4.00
N PRO A 39 -5.28 1.15 -4.47
CA PRO A 39 -4.19 2.11 -4.31
C PRO A 39 -4.49 3.46 -4.97
N ASN A 40 -3.69 4.46 -4.63
CA ASN A 40 -3.56 5.68 -5.41
C ASN A 40 -2.65 5.40 -6.62
N THR A 41 -2.93 6.08 -7.73
CA THR A 41 -2.06 6.07 -8.91
C THR A 41 -0.61 6.32 -8.53
N GLY A 42 0.30 5.50 -9.07
CA GLY A 42 1.74 5.66 -8.88
C GLY A 42 2.33 6.91 -9.53
N GLN A 43 1.52 7.71 -10.22
CA GLN A 43 1.97 8.97 -10.79
C GLN A 43 2.58 9.85 -9.68
N SER A 44 3.81 10.31 -9.92
CA SER A 44 4.58 11.12 -8.98
C SER A 44 4.98 10.43 -7.68
N TYR A 45 4.87 9.09 -7.56
CA TYR A 45 5.43 8.35 -6.43
C TYR A 45 6.94 8.66 -6.26
N PRO A 46 7.46 8.89 -5.03
CA PRO A 46 6.84 8.76 -3.70
C PRO A 46 6.12 10.03 -3.22
N TYR A 47 5.52 10.81 -4.11
CA TYR A 47 4.70 11.99 -3.81
C TYR A 47 5.43 13.11 -3.05
N GLY A 48 6.76 13.18 -3.18
CA GLY A 48 7.60 14.15 -2.48
C GLY A 48 7.68 13.93 -0.97
N GLN A 49 7.25 12.76 -0.47
CA GLN A 49 7.23 12.48 0.96
C GLN A 49 8.61 12.01 1.47
N SER A 50 8.93 12.38 2.71
CA SER A 50 10.22 12.05 3.32
C SER A 50 10.25 10.61 3.83
N THR A 51 11.37 9.94 3.60
CA THR A 51 11.67 8.58 4.08
C THR A 51 12.45 8.57 5.39
N ALA A 52 12.86 9.73 5.90
CA ALA A 52 13.79 9.86 7.03
C ALA A 52 13.27 9.25 8.35
N ASN A 53 11.95 9.18 8.53
CA ASN A 53 11.31 8.68 9.74
C ASN A 53 10.73 7.27 9.59
N LEU A 54 11.00 6.59 8.48
CA LEU A 54 10.50 5.24 8.27
C LEU A 54 11.29 4.22 9.10
N SER A 55 10.60 3.15 9.51
CA SER A 55 11.28 2.02 10.12
C SER A 55 12.20 1.33 9.08
N PRO A 56 13.30 0.68 9.51
CA PRO A 56 14.15 -0.09 8.60
C PRO A 56 13.38 -1.18 7.82
N ALA A 57 12.35 -1.76 8.44
CA ALA A 57 11.51 -2.76 7.79
C ALA A 57 10.64 -2.15 6.67
N ASP A 58 10.04 -0.98 6.91
CA ASP A 58 9.27 -0.29 5.88
C ASP A 58 10.16 0.21 4.75
N LEU A 59 11.35 0.75 5.06
CA LEU A 59 12.33 1.15 4.04
C LEU A 59 12.71 -0.02 3.14
N ALA A 60 13.00 -1.19 3.71
CA ALA A 60 13.39 -2.38 2.94
C ALA A 60 12.25 -2.93 2.06
N LEU A 61 10.99 -2.65 2.40
CA LEU A 61 9.84 -3.01 1.57
C LEU A 61 9.59 -1.98 0.46
N LEU A 62 9.81 -0.69 0.74
CA LEU A 62 9.56 0.41 -0.19
C LEU A 62 10.67 0.55 -1.25
N ASP A 63 11.90 0.19 -0.90
CA ASP A 63 13.05 0.07 -1.82
C ASP A 63 12.98 -1.28 -2.56
N THR A 64 12.05 -1.34 -3.52
CA THR A 64 11.72 -2.54 -4.29
C THR A 64 12.81 -2.92 -5.28
N ASN A 65 13.57 -1.95 -5.77
CA ASN A 65 14.68 -2.17 -6.68
C ASN A 65 16.02 -2.42 -5.95
N LYS A 66 16.07 -2.19 -4.62
CA LYS A 66 17.20 -2.44 -3.72
C LYS A 66 18.41 -1.56 -4.01
N ASP A 67 18.19 -0.33 -4.46
CA ASP A 67 19.25 0.65 -4.74
C ASP A 67 19.59 1.55 -3.53
N GLY A 68 18.87 1.37 -2.41
CA GLY A 68 19.03 2.14 -1.18
C GLY A 68 18.24 3.46 -1.17
N GLN A 69 17.45 3.75 -2.21
CA GLN A 69 16.68 4.98 -2.34
C GLN A 69 15.24 4.68 -2.73
N VAL A 70 14.28 5.08 -1.90
CA VAL A 70 12.87 5.04 -2.27
C VAL A 70 12.56 6.19 -3.24
N ASN A 71 12.40 5.87 -4.52
CA ASN A 71 12.19 6.84 -5.60
C ASN A 71 11.14 6.38 -6.62
N ASN A 72 11.05 7.05 -7.77
CA ASN A 72 10.05 6.75 -8.81
C ASN A 72 10.36 5.51 -9.65
N SER A 73 11.53 4.89 -9.44
CA SER A 73 11.92 3.61 -10.02
C SER A 73 11.40 2.42 -9.20
N ASP A 74 10.88 2.67 -8.00
CA ASP A 74 10.25 1.66 -7.17
C ASP A 74 8.82 1.36 -7.61
N ASP A 75 8.40 0.12 -7.39
CA ASP A 75 7.02 -0.28 -7.57
C ASP A 75 6.16 0.36 -6.46
N PRO A 76 5.22 1.25 -6.82
CA PRO A 76 4.41 1.96 -5.83
C PRO A 76 3.32 1.08 -5.22
N TYR A 77 3.12 -0.14 -5.70
CA TYR A 77 2.00 -1.02 -5.38
C TYR A 77 2.42 -2.26 -4.60
N LEU A 78 3.50 -2.90 -5.04
CA LEU A 78 4.01 -4.16 -4.50
C LEU A 78 4.15 -4.16 -2.96
N PRO A 79 4.66 -3.10 -2.30
CA PRO A 79 4.82 -3.08 -0.84
C PRO A 79 3.48 -3.14 -0.08
N TYR A 80 2.38 -2.81 -0.74
CA TYR A 80 1.03 -2.73 -0.16
C TYR A 80 0.08 -3.82 -0.67
N TYR A 81 0.55 -4.73 -1.52
CA TYR A 81 -0.29 -5.78 -2.07
C TYR A 81 -0.37 -6.98 -1.10
N PRO A 82 -1.57 -7.34 -0.59
CA PRO A 82 -1.71 -8.36 0.45
C PRO A 82 -1.55 -9.80 -0.05
N GLY A 83 -1.80 -10.04 -1.34
CA GLY A 83 -1.81 -11.34 -2.00
C GLY A 83 -3.12 -11.61 -2.72
N ASP A 84 -3.07 -12.48 -3.73
CA ASP A 84 -4.20 -12.84 -4.61
C ASP A 84 -5.38 -13.47 -3.86
N ASP A 85 -5.11 -14.15 -2.73
CA ASP A 85 -6.11 -14.81 -1.89
C ASP A 85 -6.86 -13.86 -0.95
N MET A 86 -6.39 -12.62 -0.84
CA MET A 86 -6.89 -11.61 0.11
C MET A 86 -7.47 -10.37 -0.57
N VAL A 87 -7.79 -10.47 -1.86
CA VAL A 87 -8.41 -9.40 -2.64
C VAL A 87 -9.47 -10.00 -3.52
N ASP A 88 -10.69 -9.47 -3.45
CA ASP A 88 -11.73 -9.86 -4.40
C ASP A 88 -11.61 -9.02 -5.68
N TRP A 89 -11.38 -7.70 -5.54
CA TRP A 89 -11.45 -6.73 -6.64
C TRP A 89 -10.27 -5.75 -6.57
N ILE A 90 -9.74 -5.38 -7.74
CA ILE A 90 -8.68 -4.37 -7.86
C ILE A 90 -9.29 -3.04 -8.33
N GLY A 91 -8.98 -1.95 -7.62
CA GLY A 91 -9.35 -0.59 -7.97
C GLY A 91 -8.15 0.33 -8.13
N ILE A 92 -8.38 1.56 -8.55
CA ILE A 92 -7.36 2.62 -8.61
C ILE A 92 -8.00 3.96 -8.27
N SER A 93 -7.32 4.74 -7.42
CA SER A 93 -7.70 6.11 -7.08
C SER A 93 -6.84 7.08 -7.86
N THR A 94 -7.45 7.93 -8.68
CA THR A 94 -6.76 8.93 -9.50
C THR A 94 -7.13 10.33 -9.02
N CYS A 95 -6.17 11.26 -9.03
CA CYS A 95 -6.42 12.68 -8.82
C CYS A 95 -5.77 13.45 -9.96
N THR A 96 -6.57 14.21 -10.70
CA THR A 96 -6.09 15.07 -11.80
C THR A 96 -6.15 16.51 -11.32
N LEU A 97 -5.01 17.21 -11.33
CA LEU A 97 -4.97 18.66 -11.18
C LEU A 97 -5.21 19.27 -12.56
N TYR A 98 -6.26 20.09 -12.70
CA TYR A 98 -6.52 20.91 -13.89
C TYR A 98 -5.66 22.18 -13.87
#